data_AF-A0A7Y3L0X1-F1
#
_entry.id   AF-A0A7Y3L0X1-F1
#
_cell.length_a   1.000
_cell.length_b   1.000
_cell.length_c   1.000
_cell.angle_alpha   90.00
_cell.angle_beta   90.00
_cell.angle_gamma   90.00
#
_symmetry.space_group_name_H-M   'P 1'
#
loop_
_entity.id
_entity.type
_entity.pdbx_description
1 polymer ?
#
loop_
_entity_poly.entity_id
_entity_poly.type
_entity_poly.pdbx_seq_one_letter_code
_entity_poly.pdbx_strand_id
1 'polypeptide(L)'
;MEKRGARGSFEYPSHRTGTAQDLMRVVTLSAEKALARSGRRLPVKSGAARLLLEPAARLLGVAASGVLELLPADWSVAFHDRLFSGLSAPQHYPFDADAPVIRAARELADAAERRTGRAPALLALISHPPVDGELAHLNFSLVGRAMLALRAVRGRPCRPRLVTATDPFALDAISILSEGLYAGFMGTFHVGIDRLSLGTGFLGPALTPWSSWTEMPRRLFRLLREGGEAGLVLSGGVPETGRVLYGAREWASAVWARSPLRDRPGEAARALRAAPKFSRFESASGLPRPPGARRLVEMWLMCAAAGLVPEQDAVAAGRAALAALAVPETERVALLAELSADMARETPRRRRLFRLLAGRVARRRPLVLVPIAHSVAPPGVAVGEAWSWEYDANRRLLARRAGAPDDARETTPDAFAVRFVEENFR
;
A
#
# COMPACT_ATOMS: atom_id res chain seq x y z
N MET A 1 -10.91 -11.49 -46.14
CA MET A 1 -10.43 -10.30 -45.39
C MET A 1 -11.15 -10.25 -44.05
N GLU A 2 -10.63 -10.97 -43.07
CA GLU A 2 -11.12 -10.88 -41.68
C GLU A 2 -10.60 -9.60 -41.03
N LYS A 3 -11.52 -8.86 -40.39
CA LYS A 3 -11.20 -7.69 -39.58
C LYS A 3 -10.22 -8.12 -38.47
N ARG A 4 -8.96 -7.67 -38.55
CA ARG A 4 -8.04 -7.66 -37.41
C ARG A 4 -8.68 -6.84 -36.30
N GLY A 5 -9.33 -7.52 -35.37
CA GLY A 5 -9.76 -6.92 -34.12
C GLY A 5 -8.53 -6.35 -33.42
N ALA A 6 -8.51 -5.04 -33.22
CA ALA A 6 -7.53 -4.36 -32.40
C ALA A 6 -7.65 -4.89 -30.96
N ARG A 7 -6.97 -6.00 -30.67
CA ARG A 7 -6.66 -6.42 -29.31
C ARG A 7 -5.61 -5.43 -28.81
N GLY A 8 -6.07 -4.34 -28.20
CA GLY A 8 -5.22 -3.49 -27.38
C GLY A 8 -4.84 -4.25 -26.11
N SER A 9 -3.93 -5.23 -26.22
CA SER A 9 -3.19 -5.68 -25.05
C SER A 9 -2.27 -4.54 -24.66
N PHE A 10 -2.50 -3.92 -23.51
CA PHE A 10 -1.64 -2.87 -22.98
C PHE A 10 -0.29 -3.51 -22.62
N GLU A 11 0.66 -3.46 -23.53
CA GLU A 11 2.04 -3.84 -23.27
C GLU A 11 2.65 -2.75 -22.39
N TYR A 12 2.77 -3.03 -21.09
CA TYR A 12 3.65 -2.26 -20.21
C TYR A 12 5.08 -2.71 -20.51
N PRO A 13 5.96 -1.84 -21.07
CA PRO A 13 7.35 -2.21 -21.28
C PRO A 13 8.05 -2.39 -19.92
N SER A 14 8.11 -3.61 -19.40
CA SER A 14 9.04 -3.93 -18.32
C SER A 14 10.38 -4.31 -18.97
N HIS A 15 11.32 -3.37 -19.02
CA HIS A 15 12.67 -3.63 -19.53
C HIS A 15 13.47 -4.64 -18.67
N ARG A 16 12.88 -5.16 -17.58
CA ARG A 16 13.50 -6.12 -16.67
C ARG A 16 12.45 -7.09 -16.11
N THR A 17 12.49 -8.34 -16.56
CA THR A 17 11.79 -9.47 -15.94
C THR A 17 12.35 -9.73 -14.54
N GLY A 18 11.51 -9.89 -13.52
CA GLY A 18 11.90 -10.06 -12.11
C GLY A 18 11.62 -8.90 -11.15
N THR A 19 10.96 -7.83 -11.58
CA THR A 19 10.80 -6.60 -10.77
C THR A 19 9.46 -6.57 -10.02
N ALA A 20 9.29 -5.57 -9.14
CA ALA A 20 7.99 -5.32 -8.52
C ALA A 20 6.89 -5.02 -9.56
N GLN A 21 7.26 -4.61 -10.78
CA GLN A 21 6.33 -4.33 -11.87
C GLN A 21 5.68 -5.61 -12.41
N ASP A 22 6.40 -6.74 -12.45
CA ASP A 22 5.81 -8.00 -12.94
C ASP A 22 4.73 -8.54 -12.00
N LEU A 23 4.93 -8.38 -10.69
CA LEU A 23 3.89 -8.67 -9.70
C LEU A 23 2.69 -7.73 -9.85
N MET A 24 2.91 -6.48 -10.26
CA MET A 24 1.82 -5.56 -10.58
C MET A 24 1.07 -5.95 -11.85
N ARG A 25 1.72 -6.58 -12.83
CA ARG A 25 1.01 -7.08 -14.03
C ARG A 25 -0.02 -8.14 -13.67
N VAL A 26 0.23 -8.95 -12.64
CA VAL A 26 -0.77 -9.91 -12.11
C VAL A 26 -2.05 -9.18 -11.68
N VAL A 27 -1.89 -8.07 -10.94
CA VAL A 27 -2.99 -7.21 -10.50
C VAL A 27 -3.74 -6.63 -11.70
N THR A 28 -3.01 -6.07 -12.65
CA THR A 28 -3.61 -5.47 -13.86
C THR A 28 -4.36 -6.50 -14.68
N LEU A 29 -3.80 -7.69 -14.92
CA LEU A 29 -4.48 -8.77 -15.66
C LEU A 29 -5.77 -9.24 -14.97
N SER A 30 -5.76 -9.33 -13.64
CA SER A 30 -6.95 -9.67 -12.86
C SER A 30 -8.06 -8.62 -13.06
N ALA A 31 -7.70 -7.34 -12.99
CA ALA A 31 -8.63 -6.23 -13.23
C ALA A 31 -9.14 -6.19 -14.68
N GLU A 32 -8.26 -6.37 -15.68
CA GLU A 32 -8.64 -6.46 -17.10
C GLU A 32 -9.67 -7.57 -17.34
N LYS A 33 -9.48 -8.75 -16.74
CA LYS A 33 -10.45 -9.86 -16.81
C LYS A 33 -11.76 -9.56 -16.09
N ALA A 34 -11.72 -8.84 -14.97
CA ALA A 34 -12.94 -8.42 -14.27
C ALA A 34 -13.73 -7.42 -15.12
N LEU A 35 -13.06 -6.45 -15.73
CA LEU A 35 -13.68 -5.46 -16.60
C LEU A 35 -14.28 -6.09 -17.86
N ALA A 36 -13.55 -7.01 -18.49
CA ALA A 36 -14.03 -7.74 -19.66
C ALA A 36 -15.31 -8.52 -19.35
N ARG A 37 -15.38 -9.14 -18.16
CA ARG A 37 -16.59 -9.83 -17.67
C ARG A 37 -17.75 -8.89 -17.42
N SER A 38 -17.49 -7.67 -16.94
CA SER A 38 -18.53 -6.67 -16.67
C SER A 38 -19.00 -5.90 -17.92
N GLY A 39 -18.41 -6.16 -19.10
CA GLY A 39 -18.72 -5.46 -20.36
C GLY A 39 -18.34 -3.97 -20.39
N ARG A 40 -17.68 -3.45 -19.35
CA ARG A 40 -17.25 -2.06 -19.28
C ARG A 40 -16.03 -1.86 -20.19
N ARG A 41 -15.94 -0.68 -20.81
CA ARG A 41 -14.77 -0.29 -21.62
C ARG A 41 -14.07 0.88 -20.97
N LEU A 42 -12.75 0.84 -20.93
CA LEU A 42 -11.93 1.97 -20.52
C LEU A 42 -11.98 3.08 -21.58
N PRO A 43 -11.85 4.36 -21.19
CA PRO A 43 -11.71 5.44 -22.15
C PRO A 43 -10.46 5.25 -23.00
N VAL A 44 -10.59 5.44 -24.32
CA VAL A 44 -9.46 5.38 -25.25
C VAL A 44 -8.71 6.71 -25.20
N LYS A 45 -7.42 6.66 -24.86
CA LYS A 45 -6.54 7.85 -24.79
C LYS A 45 -5.59 7.84 -25.97
N SER A 46 -5.73 8.79 -26.89
CA SER A 46 -4.91 8.85 -28.11
C SER A 46 -3.45 9.21 -27.78
N GLY A 47 -2.51 8.77 -28.63
CA GLY A 47 -1.09 9.12 -28.48
C GLY A 47 -0.86 10.64 -28.51
N ALA A 48 -1.63 11.38 -29.31
CA ALA A 48 -1.60 12.85 -29.34
C ALA A 48 -2.06 13.47 -28.01
N ALA A 49 -3.14 12.95 -27.40
CA ALA A 49 -3.59 13.42 -26.08
C ALA A 49 -2.55 13.14 -24.99
N ARG A 50 -1.90 11.97 -25.03
CA ARG A 50 -0.79 11.61 -24.14
C ARG A 50 0.43 12.54 -24.31
N LEU A 51 0.71 12.98 -25.54
CA LEU A 51 1.85 13.84 -25.82
C LEU A 51 1.61 15.31 -25.46
N LEU A 52 0.40 15.83 -25.68
CA LEU A 52 0.12 17.27 -25.57
C LEU A 52 -0.71 17.64 -24.33
N LEU A 53 -1.78 16.89 -24.04
CA LEU A 53 -2.72 17.25 -22.97
C LEU A 53 -2.25 16.75 -21.60
N GLU A 54 -1.67 15.56 -21.54
CA GLU A 54 -1.20 14.97 -20.28
C GLU A 54 -0.12 15.84 -19.60
N PRO A 55 0.95 16.30 -20.28
CA PRO A 55 1.97 17.13 -19.63
C PRO A 55 1.43 18.48 -19.16
N ALA A 56 0.53 19.10 -19.94
CA ALA A 56 -0.10 20.36 -19.55
C ALA A 56 -0.95 20.19 -18.29
N ALA A 57 -1.82 19.17 -18.24
CA ALA A 57 -2.61 18.87 -17.07
C ALA A 57 -1.73 18.51 -15.84
N ARG A 58 -0.63 17.80 -16.07
CA ARG A 58 0.36 17.48 -15.02
C ARG A 58 1.04 18.73 -14.47
N LEU A 59 1.43 19.67 -15.32
CA LEU A 59 1.97 20.96 -14.90
C LEU A 59 0.95 21.76 -14.07
N LEU A 60 -0.33 21.73 -14.44
CA LEU A 60 -1.39 22.34 -13.62
C LEU A 60 -1.48 21.70 -12.23
N GLY A 61 -1.33 20.37 -12.14
CA GLY A 61 -1.29 19.67 -10.85
C GLY A 61 -0.07 20.05 -10.00
N VAL A 62 1.10 20.19 -10.63
CA VAL A 62 2.32 20.69 -9.98
C VAL A 62 2.14 22.14 -9.49
N ALA A 63 1.56 23.01 -10.33
CA ALA A 63 1.29 24.40 -9.97
C ALA A 63 0.30 24.48 -8.79
N ALA A 64 -0.78 23.70 -8.82
CA ALA A 64 -1.74 23.61 -7.71
C ALA A 64 -1.07 23.14 -6.40
N SER A 65 -0.15 22.16 -6.49
CA SER A 65 0.68 21.77 -5.34
C SER A 65 1.51 22.94 -4.82
N GLY A 66 2.19 23.68 -5.71
CA GLY A 66 2.99 24.85 -5.33
C GLY A 66 2.17 25.92 -4.62
N VAL A 67 0.96 26.21 -5.11
CA VAL A 67 0.02 27.13 -4.45
C VAL A 67 -0.33 26.65 -3.04
N LEU A 68 -0.68 25.37 -2.85
CA LEU A 68 -1.01 24.84 -1.52
C LEU A 68 0.17 24.86 -0.54
N GLU A 69 1.42 24.72 -1.02
CA GLU A 69 2.60 24.85 -0.15
C GLU A 69 2.81 26.28 0.35
N LEU A 70 2.47 27.28 -0.47
CA LEU A 70 2.57 28.69 -0.11
C LEU A 70 1.47 29.15 0.85
N LEU A 71 0.30 28.50 0.82
CA LEU A 71 -0.80 28.79 1.73
C LEU A 71 -0.49 28.29 3.16
N PRO A 72 -1.06 28.92 4.21
CA PRO A 72 -0.92 28.42 5.58
C PRO A 72 -1.37 26.97 5.72
N ALA A 73 -0.75 26.23 6.63
CA ALA A 73 -0.99 24.79 6.76
C ALA A 73 -2.47 24.44 6.99
N ASP A 74 -3.18 25.25 7.78
CA ASP A 74 -4.60 25.03 8.08
C ASP A 74 -5.50 25.19 6.83
N TRP A 75 -5.11 26.02 5.85
CA TRP A 75 -5.82 26.12 4.57
C TRP A 75 -5.69 24.83 3.77
N SER A 76 -4.51 24.20 3.80
CA SER A 76 -4.31 22.92 3.13
C SER A 76 -5.20 21.84 3.75
N VAL A 77 -5.32 21.79 5.08
CA VAL A 77 -6.18 20.81 5.77
C VAL A 77 -7.65 21.08 5.43
N ALA A 78 -8.11 22.33 5.49
CA ALA A 78 -9.47 22.70 5.15
C ALA A 78 -9.82 22.40 3.68
N PHE A 79 -8.87 22.62 2.75
CA PHE A 79 -9.04 22.26 1.34
C PHE A 79 -9.27 20.75 1.17
N HIS A 80 -8.41 19.93 1.78
CA HIS A 80 -8.53 18.47 1.69
C HIS A 80 -9.79 17.95 2.39
N ASP A 81 -10.16 18.52 3.54
CA ASP A 81 -11.38 18.15 4.25
C ASP A 81 -12.63 18.39 3.40
N ARG A 82 -12.74 19.57 2.77
CA ARG A 82 -13.84 19.89 1.84
C ARG A 82 -13.83 18.97 0.62
N LEU A 83 -12.65 18.73 0.03
CA LEU A 83 -12.50 17.85 -1.12
C LEU A 83 -12.98 16.43 -0.80
N PHE A 84 -12.47 15.83 0.28
CA PHE A 84 -12.82 14.46 0.65
C PHE A 84 -14.25 14.35 1.16
N SER A 85 -14.75 15.32 1.92
CA SER A 85 -16.16 15.36 2.32
C SER A 85 -17.11 15.42 1.11
N GLY A 86 -16.78 16.18 0.07
CA GLY A 86 -17.54 16.20 -1.18
C GLY A 86 -17.51 14.87 -1.94
N LEU A 87 -16.37 14.17 -1.93
CA LEU A 87 -16.21 12.86 -2.56
C LEU A 87 -16.82 11.70 -1.75
N SER A 88 -17.04 11.89 -0.45
CA SER A 88 -17.66 10.93 0.47
C SER A 88 -19.19 10.89 0.45
N ALA A 89 -19.86 11.73 -0.36
CA ALA A 89 -21.31 11.75 -0.45
C ALA A 89 -21.88 10.36 -0.81
N PRO A 90 -23.01 9.92 -0.21
CA PRO A 90 -24.00 10.73 0.51
C PRO A 90 -23.85 10.79 2.04
N GLN A 91 -22.95 9.99 2.66
CA GLN A 91 -22.87 9.90 4.12
C GLN A 91 -21.72 10.72 4.70
N HIS A 92 -22.04 11.56 5.69
CA HIS A 92 -21.05 12.36 6.41
C HIS A 92 -20.74 11.75 7.77
N TYR A 93 -19.45 11.60 8.08
CA TYR A 93 -18.97 11.12 9.37
C TYR A 93 -18.27 12.28 10.08
N PRO A 94 -18.90 12.92 11.09
CA PRO A 94 -18.32 14.07 11.76
C PRO A 94 -17.03 13.70 12.49
N PHE A 95 -16.05 14.59 12.46
CA PHE A 95 -14.79 14.45 13.18
C PHE A 95 -14.82 15.29 14.47
N ASP A 96 -14.55 14.64 15.59
CA ASP A 96 -14.40 15.29 16.89
C ASP A 96 -12.91 15.30 17.25
N ALA A 97 -12.31 16.50 17.27
CA ALA A 97 -10.91 16.69 17.61
C ALA A 97 -10.62 16.52 19.12
N ASP A 98 -11.66 16.60 19.96
CA ASP A 98 -11.60 16.49 21.41
C ASP A 98 -12.05 15.11 21.92
N ALA A 99 -12.38 14.20 21.00
CA ALA A 99 -12.69 12.81 21.30
C ALA A 99 -11.60 12.20 22.19
N PRO A 100 -11.94 11.39 23.22
CA PRO A 100 -10.97 10.84 24.16
C PRO A 100 -9.78 10.13 23.50
N VAL A 101 -10.02 9.41 22.40
CA VAL A 101 -8.97 8.72 21.63
C VAL A 101 -7.97 9.68 20.97
N ILE A 102 -8.43 10.84 20.51
CA ILE A 102 -7.57 11.87 19.90
C ILE A 102 -6.75 12.60 20.97
N ARG A 103 -7.38 12.94 22.10
CA ARG A 103 -6.67 13.55 23.24
C ARG A 103 -5.57 12.62 23.77
N ALA A 104 -5.89 11.34 23.99
CA ALA A 104 -4.90 10.34 24.41
C ALA A 104 -3.76 10.20 23.38
N ALA A 105 -4.06 10.23 22.08
CA ALA A 105 -3.04 10.18 21.04
C ALA A 105 -2.14 11.44 21.01
N ARG A 106 -2.71 12.63 21.28
CA ARG A 106 -1.96 13.88 21.46
C ARG A 106 -1.06 13.81 22.68
N GLU A 107 -1.58 13.38 23.82
CA GLU A 107 -0.83 13.20 25.07
C GLU A 107 0.35 12.23 24.88
N LEU A 108 0.14 11.14 24.16
CA LEU A 108 1.19 10.18 23.79
C LEU A 108 2.28 10.83 22.93
N ALA A 109 1.90 11.64 21.94
CA ALA A 109 2.83 12.35 21.07
C ALA A 109 3.64 13.39 21.85
N ASP A 110 2.98 14.17 22.71
CA ASP A 110 3.63 15.17 23.55
C ASP A 110 4.56 14.51 24.57
N ALA A 111 4.16 13.39 25.17
CA ALA A 111 5.01 12.62 26.07
C ALA A 111 6.26 12.06 25.37
N ALA A 112 6.11 11.58 24.13
CA ALA A 112 7.24 11.14 23.30
C ALA A 112 8.19 12.29 22.95
N GLU A 113 7.65 13.47 22.63
CA GLU A 113 8.43 14.68 22.38
C GLU A 113 9.22 15.10 23.64
N ARG A 114 8.56 15.14 24.80
CA ARG A 114 9.20 15.45 26.09
C ARG A 114 10.32 14.47 26.45
N ARG A 115 10.09 13.16 26.30
CA ARG A 115 11.09 12.12 26.64
C ARG A 115 12.33 12.19 25.76
N THR A 116 12.17 12.49 24.48
CA THR A 116 13.25 12.38 23.49
C THR A 116 13.83 13.72 23.05
N GLY A 117 13.20 14.83 23.43
CA GLY A 117 13.53 16.18 22.96
C GLY A 117 13.30 16.37 21.45
N ARG A 118 12.55 15.48 20.80
CA ARG A 118 12.32 15.49 19.35
C ARG A 118 10.85 15.33 19.02
N ALA A 119 10.36 16.19 18.14
CA ALA A 119 9.01 16.06 17.59
C ALA A 119 8.78 14.64 17.01
N PRO A 120 7.71 13.94 17.38
CA PRO A 120 7.42 12.62 16.82
C PRO A 120 7.06 12.75 15.35
N ALA A 121 7.42 11.75 14.55
CA ALA A 121 6.78 11.52 13.26
C ALA A 121 5.36 10.99 13.52
N LEU A 122 4.37 11.42 12.73
CA LEU A 122 3.01 10.90 12.84
C LEU A 122 2.65 10.11 11.58
N LEU A 123 2.17 8.89 11.75
CA LEU A 123 1.76 8.03 10.64
C LEU A 123 0.35 7.48 10.91
N ALA A 124 -0.63 7.96 10.16
CA ALA A 124 -1.95 7.38 10.16
C ALA A 124 -1.95 6.14 9.26
N LEU A 125 -2.32 4.99 9.81
CA LEU A 125 -2.45 3.72 9.07
C LEU A 125 -3.92 3.45 8.83
N ILE A 126 -4.29 3.40 7.56
CA ILE A 126 -5.68 3.44 7.12
C ILE A 126 -6.08 2.05 6.61
N SER A 127 -7.23 1.54 7.04
CA SER A 127 -7.86 0.35 6.44
C SER A 127 -8.28 0.61 4.98
N HIS A 128 -8.68 -0.42 4.25
CA HIS A 128 -9.11 -0.26 2.85
C HIS A 128 -10.45 -0.98 2.61
N PRO A 129 -11.58 -0.26 2.70
CA PRO A 129 -12.88 -0.82 2.35
C PRO A 129 -12.91 -1.20 0.87
N PRO A 130 -13.89 -2.01 0.44
CA PRO A 130 -14.14 -2.26 -0.98
C PRO A 130 -14.14 -0.97 -1.80
N VAL A 131 -13.55 -1.02 -3.00
CA VAL A 131 -13.42 0.14 -3.90
C VAL A 131 -14.66 0.36 -4.77
N ASP A 132 -15.56 -0.60 -4.78
CA ASP A 132 -16.81 -0.62 -5.50
C ASP A 132 -18.00 -0.85 -4.56
N GLY A 133 -19.21 -0.62 -5.09
CA GLY A 133 -20.45 -0.77 -4.35
C GLY A 133 -20.70 0.30 -3.29
N GLU A 134 -21.54 -0.04 -2.32
CA GLU A 134 -22.10 0.88 -1.32
C GLU A 134 -21.09 1.39 -0.29
N LEU A 135 -19.88 0.84 -0.24
CA LEU A 135 -18.83 1.21 0.71
C LEU A 135 -17.71 2.05 0.08
N ALA A 136 -17.76 2.30 -1.23
CA ALA A 136 -16.70 2.99 -1.94
C ALA A 136 -16.45 4.41 -1.38
N HIS A 137 -17.49 5.10 -0.90
CA HIS A 137 -17.41 6.43 -0.28
C HIS A 137 -16.56 6.45 0.99
N LEU A 138 -16.46 5.31 1.70
CA LEU A 138 -15.64 5.19 2.91
C LEU A 138 -14.16 5.43 2.63
N ASN A 139 -13.66 5.12 1.43
CA ASN A 139 -12.26 5.37 1.07
C ASN A 139 -11.88 6.86 1.20
N PHE A 140 -12.75 7.77 0.78
CA PHE A 140 -12.52 9.22 0.90
C PHE A 140 -12.70 9.68 2.35
N SER A 141 -13.70 9.15 3.05
CA SER A 141 -13.96 9.48 4.46
C SER A 141 -12.80 9.08 5.36
N LEU A 142 -12.19 7.92 5.10
CA LEU A 142 -11.01 7.43 5.80
C LEU A 142 -9.79 8.34 5.58
N VAL A 143 -9.57 8.76 4.33
CA VAL A 143 -8.48 9.66 3.98
C VAL A 143 -8.66 11.03 4.64
N GLY A 144 -9.85 11.63 4.55
CA GLY A 144 -10.18 12.88 5.24
C GLY A 144 -9.98 12.74 6.76
N ARG A 145 -10.48 11.66 7.35
CA ARG A 145 -10.30 11.35 8.78
C ARG A 145 -8.83 11.27 9.17
N ALA A 146 -7.99 10.64 8.36
CA ALA A 146 -6.56 10.54 8.64
C ALA A 146 -5.89 11.93 8.67
N MET A 147 -6.22 12.82 7.74
CA MET A 147 -5.68 14.19 7.71
C MET A 147 -6.07 14.99 8.95
N LEU A 148 -7.36 14.94 9.31
CA LEU A 148 -7.89 15.62 10.48
C LEU A 148 -7.31 15.07 11.79
N ALA A 149 -7.22 13.73 11.91
CA ALA A 149 -6.62 13.08 13.07
C ALA A 149 -5.15 13.46 13.23
N LEU A 150 -4.35 13.45 12.14
CA LEU A 150 -2.95 13.87 12.19
C LEU A 150 -2.80 15.33 12.61
N ARG A 151 -3.63 16.24 12.09
CA ARG A 151 -3.63 17.66 12.48
C ARG A 151 -4.01 17.85 13.95
N ALA A 152 -5.01 17.11 14.44
CA ALA A 152 -5.46 17.17 15.82
C ALA A 152 -4.42 16.59 16.79
N VAL A 153 -3.84 15.43 16.48
CA VAL A 153 -2.79 14.80 17.29
C VAL A 153 -1.53 15.66 17.33
N ARG A 154 -1.17 16.34 16.23
CA ARG A 154 -0.02 17.25 16.20
C ARG A 154 -0.19 18.47 17.12
N GLY A 155 -1.41 18.97 17.31
CA GLY A 155 -1.69 20.14 18.15
C GLY A 155 -1.16 21.49 17.63
N ARG A 156 -0.36 21.51 16.56
CA ARG A 156 0.20 22.72 15.92
C ARG A 156 0.03 22.68 14.39
N PRO A 157 0.13 23.81 13.67
CA PRO A 157 -0.01 23.84 12.22
C PRO A 157 0.92 22.82 11.53
N CYS A 158 0.33 21.94 10.71
CA CYS A 158 1.06 20.93 9.95
C CYS A 158 0.37 20.64 8.62
N ARG A 159 1.10 20.05 7.67
CA ARG A 159 0.58 19.68 6.33
C ARG A 159 0.67 18.17 6.15
N PRO A 160 -0.29 17.38 6.68
CA PRO A 160 -0.29 15.94 6.50
C PRO A 160 -0.27 15.54 5.04
N ARG A 161 0.54 14.55 4.70
CA ARG A 161 0.69 14.04 3.33
C ARG A 161 0.00 12.69 3.20
N LEU A 162 -0.49 12.36 2.02
CA LEU A 162 -1.01 11.03 1.74
C LEU A 162 0.05 10.21 1.02
N VAL A 163 0.11 8.93 1.35
CA VAL A 163 0.85 7.94 0.58
C VAL A 163 -0.18 7.18 -0.23
N THR A 164 -0.34 7.57 -1.49
CA THR A 164 -1.30 6.95 -2.39
C THR A 164 -0.58 6.11 -3.42
N ALA A 165 -0.99 4.85 -3.52
CA ALA A 165 -0.59 3.93 -4.57
C ALA A 165 -1.78 3.70 -5.48
N THR A 166 -1.96 4.54 -6.49
CA THR A 166 -3.07 4.39 -7.43
C THR A 166 -2.81 3.23 -8.36
N ASP A 167 -3.79 2.33 -8.53
CA ASP A 167 -3.67 1.27 -9.51
C ASP A 167 -3.64 1.82 -10.93
N PRO A 168 -2.84 1.23 -11.84
CA PRO A 168 -2.77 1.71 -13.22
C PRO A 168 -4.18 1.80 -13.83
N PHE A 169 -4.98 0.78 -13.54
CA PHE A 169 -6.37 0.68 -13.93
C PHE A 169 -7.26 1.86 -13.49
N ALA A 170 -7.07 2.38 -12.27
CA ALA A 170 -7.90 3.45 -11.74
C ALA A 170 -7.64 4.78 -12.46
N LEU A 171 -6.38 5.05 -12.84
CA LEU A 171 -6.03 6.19 -13.69
C LEU A 171 -6.47 5.98 -15.14
N ASP A 172 -6.46 4.74 -15.60
CA ASP A 172 -6.95 4.40 -16.94
C ASP A 172 -8.46 4.61 -17.10
N ALA A 173 -9.24 4.53 -16.01
CA ALA A 173 -10.68 4.74 -16.02
C ALA A 173 -11.12 6.21 -16.11
N ILE A 174 -10.22 7.17 -15.90
CA ILE A 174 -10.53 8.62 -15.91
C ILE A 174 -10.04 9.32 -17.18
N SER A 175 -10.51 10.56 -17.39
CA SER A 175 -10.08 11.39 -18.52
C SER A 175 -8.57 11.69 -18.46
N ILE A 176 -7.94 11.93 -19.62
CA ILE A 176 -6.52 12.28 -19.72
C ILE A 176 -6.15 13.53 -18.92
N LEU A 177 -7.08 14.49 -18.81
CA LEU A 177 -6.88 15.72 -18.05
C LEU A 177 -6.92 15.44 -16.54
N SER A 178 -7.90 14.65 -16.09
CA SER A 178 -8.01 14.25 -14.68
C SER A 178 -6.80 13.44 -14.24
N GLU A 179 -6.33 12.54 -15.10
CA GLU A 179 -5.13 11.73 -14.90
C GLU A 179 -3.87 12.58 -14.77
N GLY A 180 -3.63 13.50 -15.72
CA GLY A 180 -2.48 14.40 -15.67
C GLY A 180 -2.51 15.28 -14.41
N LEU A 181 -3.65 15.92 -14.12
CA LEU A 181 -3.85 16.76 -12.93
C LEU A 181 -3.57 15.97 -11.64
N TYR A 182 -4.15 14.76 -11.53
CA TYR A 182 -3.92 13.87 -10.40
C TYR A 182 -2.45 13.51 -10.24
N ALA A 183 -1.78 13.08 -11.32
CA ALA A 183 -0.37 12.67 -11.28
C ALA A 183 0.54 13.82 -10.87
N GLY A 184 0.29 15.04 -11.36
CA GLY A 184 1.01 16.25 -10.98
C GLY A 184 0.81 16.61 -9.50
N PHE A 185 -0.45 16.66 -9.06
CA PHE A 185 -0.82 17.06 -7.71
C PHE A 185 -0.37 16.03 -6.67
N MET A 186 -0.78 14.77 -6.82
CA MET A 186 -0.45 13.69 -5.87
C MET A 186 1.03 13.36 -5.89
N GLY A 187 1.66 13.45 -7.07
CA GLY A 187 3.08 13.25 -7.23
C GLY A 187 3.94 14.31 -6.54
N THR A 188 3.46 15.54 -6.44
CA THR A 188 4.26 16.66 -5.91
C THR A 188 3.88 16.99 -4.47
N PHE A 189 2.60 17.25 -4.21
CA PHE A 189 2.10 17.63 -2.89
C PHE A 189 2.12 16.44 -1.92
N HIS A 190 1.68 15.28 -2.38
CA HIS A 190 1.63 14.06 -1.58
C HIS A 190 2.82 13.13 -1.88
N VAL A 191 2.85 11.97 -1.25
CA VAL A 191 3.78 10.88 -1.57
C VAL A 191 3.07 9.91 -2.52
N GLY A 192 2.51 10.46 -3.60
CA GLY A 192 1.77 9.70 -4.60
C GLY A 192 2.69 8.94 -5.55
N ILE A 193 2.22 7.77 -5.99
CA ILE A 193 2.80 7.05 -7.11
C ILE A 193 2.01 7.39 -8.36
N ASP A 194 2.73 7.79 -9.39
CA ASP A 194 2.25 7.80 -10.76
C ASP A 194 2.79 6.56 -11.47
N ARG A 195 1.96 5.52 -11.59
CA ARG A 195 2.34 4.28 -12.28
C ARG A 195 2.41 4.47 -13.81
N LEU A 196 1.98 5.61 -14.36
CA LEU A 196 2.08 5.96 -15.79
C LEU A 196 3.45 6.48 -16.18
N SER A 197 4.27 6.90 -15.22
CA SER A 197 5.67 7.30 -15.45
C SER A 197 6.53 6.18 -16.07
N LEU A 198 6.00 4.96 -16.21
CA LEU A 198 6.66 3.80 -16.80
C LEU A 198 6.04 3.36 -18.14
N GLY A 199 4.94 3.97 -18.58
CA GLY A 199 4.17 3.51 -19.74
C GLY A 199 3.84 4.58 -20.79
N THR A 200 4.03 5.88 -20.53
CA THR A 200 3.52 6.93 -21.43
C THR A 200 4.49 8.10 -21.61
N GLY A 201 5.05 8.23 -22.82
CA GLY A 201 5.79 9.40 -23.30
C GLY A 201 7.09 9.75 -22.54
N PHE A 202 8.01 10.46 -23.19
CA PHE A 202 9.26 10.90 -22.55
C PHE A 202 9.05 12.01 -21.50
N LEU A 203 8.03 12.85 -21.68
CA LEU A 203 7.85 14.09 -20.90
C LEU A 203 7.15 13.88 -19.54
N GLY A 204 6.21 12.95 -19.44
CA GLY A 204 5.49 12.68 -18.18
C GLY A 204 6.42 12.31 -17.02
N PRO A 205 7.31 11.31 -17.17
CA PRO A 205 8.26 10.91 -16.14
C PRO A 205 9.25 12.01 -15.77
N ALA A 206 9.63 12.88 -16.73
CA ALA A 206 10.54 14.00 -16.49
C ALA A 206 9.92 15.10 -15.60
N LEU A 207 8.60 15.31 -15.69
CA LEU A 207 7.88 16.29 -14.88
C LEU A 207 7.64 15.83 -13.43
N THR A 208 7.55 14.52 -13.19
CA THR A 208 7.28 13.95 -11.87
C THR A 208 8.16 12.73 -11.55
N PRO A 209 9.50 12.85 -11.62
CA PRO A 209 10.41 11.69 -11.51
C PRO A 209 10.36 11.04 -10.12
N TRP A 210 9.94 11.82 -9.12
CA TRP A 210 9.72 11.42 -7.74
C TRP A 210 8.42 10.62 -7.49
N SER A 211 7.58 10.47 -8.51
CA SER A 211 6.32 9.72 -8.43
C SER A 211 6.48 8.23 -8.81
N SER A 212 7.72 7.73 -8.86
CA SER A 212 7.99 6.32 -9.15
C SER A 212 7.86 5.43 -7.91
N TRP A 213 7.60 4.14 -8.14
CA TRP A 213 7.51 3.13 -7.07
C TRP A 213 8.81 2.98 -6.25
N THR A 214 9.96 3.29 -6.86
CA THR A 214 11.26 3.26 -6.20
C THR A 214 11.49 4.48 -5.31
N GLU A 215 10.96 5.64 -5.70
CA GLU A 215 11.12 6.89 -4.95
C GLU A 215 10.10 7.06 -3.82
N MET A 216 8.87 6.55 -3.96
CA MET A 216 7.84 6.70 -2.92
C MET A 216 8.32 6.24 -1.51
N PRO A 217 8.92 5.03 -1.32
CA PRO A 217 9.43 4.65 -0.01
C PRO A 217 10.51 5.61 0.50
N ARG A 218 11.39 6.11 -0.38
CA ARG A 218 12.45 7.06 -0.01
C ARG A 218 11.84 8.37 0.49
N ARG A 219 10.85 8.91 -0.22
CA ARG A 219 10.11 10.12 0.15
C ARG A 219 9.36 9.97 1.45
N LEU A 220 8.63 8.86 1.63
CA LEU A 220 7.91 8.57 2.87
C LEU A 220 8.87 8.51 4.06
N PHE A 221 9.95 7.74 3.96
CA PHE A 221 10.90 7.64 5.06
C PHE A 221 11.65 8.94 5.31
N ARG A 222 11.92 9.76 4.29
CA ARG A 222 12.49 11.10 4.46
C ARG A 222 11.53 12.00 5.25
N LEU A 223 10.28 12.12 4.77
CA LEU A 223 9.21 12.89 5.43
C LEU A 223 9.07 12.50 6.90
N LEU A 224 8.95 11.20 7.19
CA LEU A 224 8.80 10.72 8.56
C LEU A 224 10.08 10.95 9.39
N ARG A 225 11.28 10.78 8.83
CA ARG A 225 12.53 11.07 9.56
C ARG A 225 12.71 12.54 9.91
N GLU A 226 12.10 13.44 9.14
CA GLU A 226 12.07 14.87 9.39
C GLU A 226 10.99 15.27 10.40
N GLY A 227 10.13 14.32 10.80
CA GLY A 227 9.05 14.55 11.77
C GLY A 227 7.72 14.86 11.16
N GLY A 228 7.59 14.72 9.84
CA GLY A 228 6.36 14.99 9.13
C GLY A 228 5.23 14.01 9.48
N GLU A 229 4.07 14.32 8.93
CA GLU A 229 2.82 13.60 9.11
C GLU A 229 2.41 12.94 7.78
N ALA A 230 2.07 11.65 7.83
CA ALA A 230 1.61 10.94 6.64
C ALA A 230 0.40 10.03 6.93
N GLY A 231 -0.58 9.99 6.04
CA GLY A 231 -1.60 8.95 5.98
C GLY A 231 -1.22 7.89 4.94
N LEU A 232 -1.30 6.62 5.29
CA LEU A 232 -0.94 5.49 4.42
C LEU A 232 -1.99 4.39 4.53
N VAL A 233 -2.53 3.97 3.39
CA VAL A 233 -3.42 2.80 3.32
C VAL A 233 -2.61 1.51 3.47
N LEU A 234 -2.95 0.71 4.49
CA LEU A 234 -2.12 -0.41 4.93
C LEU A 234 -2.20 -1.63 3.99
N SER A 235 -3.34 -1.86 3.34
CA SER A 235 -3.50 -2.93 2.36
C SER A 235 -2.74 -2.67 1.05
N GLY A 236 -2.43 -1.41 0.71
CA GLY A 236 -1.94 -1.02 -0.62
C GLY A 236 -3.05 -0.43 -1.48
N GLY A 237 -2.94 -0.51 -2.81
CA GLY A 237 -4.05 -0.17 -3.72
C GLY A 237 -5.21 -1.18 -3.64
N VAL A 238 -6.00 -1.28 -4.70
CA VAL A 238 -7.21 -2.10 -4.90
C VAL A 238 -7.18 -3.37 -3.99
N PRO A 239 -8.09 -3.44 -3.00
CA PRO A 239 -7.95 -4.29 -1.82
C PRO A 239 -7.84 -5.79 -2.15
N GLU A 240 -8.47 -6.25 -3.24
CA GLU A 240 -8.44 -7.64 -3.69
C GLU A 240 -7.02 -8.08 -4.07
N THR A 241 -6.17 -7.16 -4.51
CA THR A 241 -4.87 -7.48 -5.11
C THR A 241 -3.67 -6.92 -4.35
N GLY A 242 -3.82 -5.73 -3.73
CA GLY A 242 -2.82 -5.16 -2.83
C GLY A 242 -2.55 -6.07 -1.64
N ARG A 243 -3.62 -6.55 -0.98
CA ARG A 243 -3.54 -7.50 0.12
C ARG A 243 -2.74 -8.74 -0.24
N VAL A 244 -3.12 -9.38 -1.36
CA VAL A 244 -2.51 -10.61 -1.85
C VAL A 244 -1.03 -10.40 -2.15
N LEU A 245 -0.67 -9.27 -2.79
CA LEU A 245 0.72 -8.93 -3.07
C LEU A 245 1.56 -8.89 -1.80
N TYR A 246 1.12 -8.19 -0.75
CA TYR A 246 1.93 -8.06 0.46
C TYR A 246 1.94 -9.36 1.27
N GLY A 247 0.81 -10.05 1.39
CA GLY A 247 0.73 -11.36 2.05
C GLY A 247 1.64 -12.39 1.37
N ALA A 248 1.55 -12.54 0.05
CA ALA A 248 2.40 -13.45 -0.72
C ALA A 248 3.89 -13.13 -0.56
N ARG A 249 4.27 -11.85 -0.52
CA ARG A 249 5.68 -11.44 -0.33
C ARG A 249 6.21 -11.73 1.06
N GLU A 250 5.41 -11.50 2.10
CA GLU A 250 5.82 -11.79 3.47
C GLU A 250 5.91 -13.29 3.70
N TRP A 251 4.91 -14.03 3.23
CA TRP A 251 4.91 -15.49 3.30
C TRP A 251 6.07 -16.11 2.51
N ALA A 252 6.30 -15.71 1.26
CA ALA A 252 7.43 -16.21 0.47
C ALA A 252 8.79 -15.89 1.11
N SER A 253 8.91 -14.76 1.83
CA SER A 253 10.10 -14.45 2.61
C SER A 253 10.28 -15.41 3.78
N ALA A 254 9.19 -15.71 4.49
CA ALA A 254 9.20 -16.66 5.59
C ALA A 254 9.62 -18.03 5.08
N VAL A 255 8.91 -18.58 4.09
CA VAL A 255 9.23 -19.85 3.43
C VAL A 255 10.69 -19.94 3.01
N TRP A 256 11.22 -18.90 2.36
CA TRP A 256 12.61 -18.88 1.93
C TRP A 256 13.58 -19.05 3.09
N ALA A 257 13.33 -18.39 4.23
CA ALA A 257 14.20 -18.49 5.40
C ALA A 257 14.20 -19.88 6.05
N ARG A 258 13.13 -20.68 5.87
CA ARG A 258 12.97 -22.04 6.40
C ARG A 258 13.42 -23.12 5.41
N SER A 259 13.66 -22.76 4.16
CA SER A 259 14.06 -23.72 3.13
C SER A 259 15.54 -24.10 3.29
N PRO A 260 15.88 -25.41 3.25
CA PRO A 260 17.27 -25.85 3.15
C PRO A 260 17.92 -25.51 1.79
N LEU A 261 17.13 -25.00 0.83
CA LEU A 261 17.61 -24.57 -0.49
C LEU A 261 17.92 -23.06 -0.53
N ARG A 262 17.82 -22.34 0.60
CA ARG A 262 17.99 -20.87 0.66
C ARG A 262 19.34 -20.39 0.12
N ASP A 263 20.39 -21.19 0.31
CA ASP A 263 21.75 -20.88 -0.12
C ASP A 263 22.04 -21.42 -1.54
N ARG A 264 21.04 -22.07 -2.16
CA ARG A 264 21.11 -22.68 -3.50
C ARG A 264 19.93 -22.21 -4.38
N PRO A 265 19.85 -20.91 -4.71
CA PRO A 265 18.68 -20.33 -5.39
C PRO A 265 18.37 -20.90 -6.77
N GLY A 266 19.39 -21.34 -7.52
CA GLY A 266 19.20 -22.00 -8.81
C GLY A 266 18.54 -23.38 -8.68
N GLU A 267 18.93 -24.16 -7.66
CA GLU A 267 18.33 -25.45 -7.36
C GLU A 267 16.89 -25.31 -6.89
N ALA A 268 16.63 -24.35 -5.99
CA ALA A 268 15.27 -24.01 -5.56
C ALA A 268 14.36 -23.65 -6.74
N ALA A 269 14.86 -22.87 -7.70
CA ALA A 269 14.09 -22.48 -8.88
C ALA A 269 13.81 -23.67 -9.81
N ARG A 270 14.75 -24.61 -9.95
CA ARG A 270 14.53 -25.86 -10.70
C ARG A 270 13.50 -26.76 -9.99
N ALA A 271 13.61 -26.91 -8.68
CA ALA A 271 12.69 -27.72 -7.88
C ALA A 271 11.25 -27.19 -7.97
N LEU A 272 11.06 -25.87 -7.89
CA LEU A 272 9.76 -25.24 -8.12
C LEU A 272 9.20 -25.55 -9.51
N ARG A 273 10.02 -25.44 -10.56
CA ARG A 273 9.61 -25.71 -11.94
C ARG A 273 9.26 -27.18 -12.20
N ALA A 274 9.91 -28.09 -11.49
CA ALA A 274 9.61 -29.53 -11.57
C ALA A 274 8.32 -29.92 -10.83
N ALA A 275 7.75 -29.04 -10.01
CA ALA A 275 6.55 -29.37 -9.25
C ALA A 275 5.32 -29.54 -10.19
N PRO A 276 4.52 -30.61 -10.07
CA PRO A 276 3.41 -30.88 -11.00
C PRO A 276 2.37 -29.76 -11.12
N LYS A 277 2.11 -29.02 -10.04
CA LYS A 277 1.18 -27.89 -10.05
C LYS A 277 1.78 -26.63 -10.68
N PHE A 278 3.11 -26.55 -10.82
CA PHE A 278 3.80 -25.38 -11.36
C PHE A 278 3.64 -25.28 -12.88
N SER A 279 3.62 -26.41 -13.59
CA SER A 279 3.40 -26.43 -15.05
C SER A 279 2.07 -25.76 -15.45
N ARG A 280 1.01 -25.97 -14.67
CA ARG A 280 -0.29 -25.28 -14.85
C ARG A 280 -0.16 -23.77 -14.72
N PHE A 281 0.59 -23.30 -13.72
CA PHE A 281 0.89 -21.89 -13.57
C PHE A 281 1.72 -21.34 -14.75
N GLU A 282 2.71 -22.09 -15.23
CA GLU A 282 3.51 -21.69 -16.39
C GLU A 282 2.69 -21.58 -17.67
N SER A 283 1.71 -22.46 -17.88
CA SER A 283 0.83 -22.43 -19.05
C SER A 283 -0.28 -21.38 -18.94
N ALA A 284 -0.84 -21.16 -17.74
CA ALA A 284 -2.03 -20.32 -17.56
C ALA A 284 -1.73 -18.83 -17.36
N SER A 285 -0.59 -18.48 -16.75
CA SER A 285 -0.34 -17.09 -16.34
C SER A 285 -0.06 -16.14 -17.52
N GLY A 286 0.59 -16.62 -18.58
CA GLY A 286 0.99 -15.79 -19.73
C GLY A 286 1.97 -14.66 -19.39
N LEU A 287 2.60 -14.71 -18.20
CA LEU A 287 3.45 -13.66 -17.67
C LEU A 287 4.96 -13.98 -17.86
N PRO A 288 5.81 -12.95 -18.08
CA PRO A 288 7.25 -13.11 -18.04
C PRO A 288 7.70 -13.67 -16.70
N ARG A 289 8.56 -14.70 -16.73
CA ARG A 289 8.95 -15.42 -15.52
C ARG A 289 10.09 -14.70 -14.80
N PRO A 290 9.98 -14.41 -13.49
CA PRO A 290 11.07 -13.80 -12.75
C PRO A 290 12.23 -14.80 -12.56
N PRO A 291 13.50 -14.36 -12.61
CA PRO A 291 14.65 -15.26 -12.62
C PRO A 291 15.02 -15.91 -11.26
N GLY A 292 14.18 -15.82 -10.22
CA GLY A 292 14.53 -16.30 -8.88
C GLY A 292 13.41 -17.06 -8.16
N ALA A 293 13.78 -18.14 -7.44
CA ALA A 293 12.86 -19.04 -6.74
C ALA A 293 11.83 -18.31 -5.87
N ARG A 294 12.30 -17.40 -5.01
CA ARG A 294 11.43 -16.59 -4.17
C ARG A 294 10.41 -15.76 -4.97
N ARG A 295 10.84 -15.12 -6.07
CA ARG A 295 9.93 -14.32 -6.91
C ARG A 295 8.96 -15.19 -7.70
N LEU A 296 9.36 -16.42 -8.06
CA LEU A 296 8.45 -17.40 -8.65
C LEU A 296 7.34 -17.78 -7.66
N VAL A 297 7.68 -18.01 -6.38
CA VAL A 297 6.68 -18.26 -5.34
C VAL A 297 5.74 -17.06 -5.16
N GLU A 298 6.29 -15.84 -5.07
CA GLU A 298 5.48 -14.62 -4.96
C GLU A 298 4.50 -14.51 -6.14
N MET A 299 4.97 -14.67 -7.38
CA MET A 299 4.13 -14.58 -8.58
C MET A 299 3.10 -15.72 -8.66
N TRP A 300 3.49 -16.95 -8.33
CA TRP A 300 2.60 -18.11 -8.36
C TRP A 300 1.42 -17.96 -7.39
N LEU A 301 1.70 -17.55 -6.14
CA LEU A 301 0.66 -17.29 -5.14
C LEU A 301 -0.27 -16.18 -5.59
N MET A 302 0.26 -15.09 -6.13
CA MET A 302 -0.55 -13.98 -6.60
C MET A 302 -1.45 -14.39 -7.76
N CYS A 303 -0.94 -15.15 -8.74
CA CYS A 303 -1.76 -15.64 -9.84
C CYS A 303 -2.84 -16.61 -9.37
N ALA A 304 -2.53 -17.50 -8.43
CA ALA A 304 -3.51 -18.41 -7.85
C ALA A 304 -4.61 -17.66 -7.06
N ALA A 305 -4.22 -16.73 -6.21
CA ALA A 305 -5.16 -15.88 -5.46
C ALA A 305 -6.04 -15.00 -6.37
N ALA A 306 -5.50 -14.52 -7.50
CA ALA A 306 -6.23 -13.75 -8.49
C ALA A 306 -7.12 -14.61 -9.41
N GLY A 307 -7.17 -15.94 -9.21
CA GLY A 307 -7.92 -16.86 -10.06
C GLY A 307 -7.41 -16.93 -11.51
N LEU A 308 -6.13 -16.60 -11.72
CA LEU A 308 -5.48 -16.68 -13.04
C LEU A 308 -4.97 -18.09 -13.36
N VAL A 309 -4.90 -18.97 -12.35
CA VAL A 309 -4.55 -20.39 -12.52
C VAL A 309 -5.79 -21.23 -12.20
N PRO A 310 -6.40 -21.92 -13.19
CA PRO A 310 -7.60 -22.74 -12.97
C PRO A 310 -7.40 -23.79 -11.87
N GLU A 311 -8.42 -23.99 -11.04
CA GLU A 311 -8.48 -25.00 -9.96
C GLU A 311 -7.36 -24.88 -8.91
N GLN A 312 -6.70 -23.73 -8.83
CA GLN A 312 -5.62 -23.50 -7.89
C GLN A 312 -5.84 -22.21 -7.11
N ASP A 313 -6.12 -22.36 -5.81
CA ASP A 313 -6.08 -21.25 -4.86
C ASP A 313 -4.65 -21.01 -4.30
N ALA A 314 -4.51 -19.93 -3.53
CA ALA A 314 -3.25 -19.55 -2.91
C ALA A 314 -2.70 -20.63 -1.96
N VAL A 315 -3.55 -21.34 -1.21
CA VAL A 315 -3.15 -22.36 -0.24
C VAL A 315 -2.62 -23.61 -0.95
N ALA A 316 -3.27 -24.02 -2.05
CA ALA A 316 -2.86 -25.12 -2.91
C ALA A 316 -1.52 -24.81 -3.61
N ALA A 317 -1.31 -23.58 -4.07
CA ALA A 317 -0.03 -23.10 -4.57
C ALA A 317 1.04 -23.07 -3.47
N GLY A 318 0.71 -22.56 -2.28
CA GLY A 318 1.61 -22.52 -1.14
C GLY A 318 2.08 -23.91 -0.70
N ARG A 319 1.18 -24.88 -0.63
CA ARG A 319 1.50 -26.28 -0.29
C ARG A 319 2.51 -26.87 -1.27
N ALA A 320 2.28 -26.67 -2.57
CA ALA A 320 3.18 -27.15 -3.60
C ALA A 320 4.54 -26.45 -3.56
N ALA A 321 4.58 -25.13 -3.29
CA ALA A 321 5.81 -24.38 -3.12
C ALA A 321 6.64 -24.85 -1.91
N LEU A 322 6.01 -25.09 -0.76
CA LEU A 322 6.66 -25.61 0.44
C LEU A 322 7.30 -26.99 0.21
N ALA A 323 6.58 -27.87 -0.47
CA ALA A 323 7.08 -29.20 -0.82
C ALA A 323 8.29 -29.11 -1.77
N ALA A 324 8.18 -28.30 -2.84
CA ALA A 324 9.26 -28.10 -3.79
C ALA A 324 10.51 -27.44 -3.18
N LEU A 325 10.31 -26.56 -2.20
CA LEU A 325 11.41 -25.90 -1.48
C LEU A 325 11.95 -26.73 -0.30
N ALA A 326 11.52 -27.98 -0.17
CA ALA A 326 11.95 -28.91 0.87
C ALA A 326 11.84 -28.32 2.30
N VAL A 327 10.86 -27.46 2.54
CA VAL A 327 10.59 -26.95 3.90
C VAL A 327 10.21 -28.14 4.79
N PRO A 328 10.71 -28.26 6.03
CA PRO A 328 10.39 -29.37 6.94
C PRO A 328 8.89 -29.50 7.18
N GLU A 329 8.36 -30.73 7.21
CA GLU A 329 6.92 -30.99 7.35
C GLU A 329 6.33 -30.37 8.63
N THR A 330 7.10 -30.40 9.72
CA THR A 330 6.75 -29.78 11.01
C THR A 330 6.48 -28.28 10.91
N GLU A 331 7.11 -27.58 9.96
CA GLU A 331 6.94 -26.15 9.75
C GLU A 331 5.88 -25.82 8.69
N ARG A 332 5.57 -26.76 7.79
CA ARG A 332 4.61 -26.55 6.69
C ARG A 332 3.22 -26.23 7.22
N VAL A 333 2.77 -26.92 8.26
CA VAL A 333 1.43 -26.73 8.85
C VAL A 333 1.27 -25.30 9.35
N ALA A 334 2.24 -24.80 10.12
CA ALA A 334 2.22 -23.43 10.65
C ALA A 334 2.25 -22.39 9.52
N LEU A 335 3.11 -22.58 8.51
CA LEU A 335 3.21 -21.66 7.37
C LEU A 335 1.94 -21.66 6.51
N LEU A 336 1.28 -22.80 6.31
CA LEU A 336 0.02 -22.86 5.57
C LEU A 336 -1.13 -22.23 6.34
N ALA A 337 -1.20 -22.44 7.65
CA ALA A 337 -2.17 -21.77 8.51
C ALA A 337 -1.99 -20.24 8.47
N GLU A 338 -0.74 -19.78 8.52
CA GLU A 338 -0.41 -18.36 8.39
C GLU A 338 -0.81 -17.79 7.02
N LEU A 339 -0.53 -18.50 5.92
CA LEU A 339 -0.96 -18.09 4.58
C LEU A 339 -2.48 -17.98 4.51
N SER A 340 -3.19 -19.00 4.99
CA SER A 340 -4.66 -19.02 4.98
C SER A 340 -5.24 -17.85 5.78
N ALA A 341 -4.69 -17.59 6.97
CA ALA A 341 -5.13 -16.47 7.81
C ALA A 341 -4.86 -15.14 7.11
N ASP A 342 -3.65 -14.90 6.59
CA ASP A 342 -3.30 -13.64 5.92
C ASP A 342 -4.10 -13.43 4.61
N MET A 343 -4.46 -14.50 3.90
CA MET A 343 -5.33 -14.45 2.71
C MET A 343 -6.83 -14.26 3.05
N ALA A 344 -7.24 -14.47 4.30
CA ALA A 344 -8.61 -14.26 4.75
C ALA A 344 -8.84 -12.84 5.30
N ARG A 345 -7.82 -12.21 5.89
CA ARG A 345 -7.91 -10.87 6.48
C ARG A 345 -8.19 -9.81 5.43
N GLU A 346 -8.91 -8.75 5.76
CA GLU A 346 -9.02 -7.60 4.86
C GLU A 346 -7.73 -6.78 4.82
N THR A 347 -7.13 -6.54 5.99
CA THR A 347 -5.89 -5.77 6.15
C THR A 347 -4.70 -6.69 6.42
N PRO A 348 -3.65 -6.70 5.56
CA PRO A 348 -2.46 -7.54 5.78
C PRO A 348 -1.59 -7.00 6.92
N ARG A 349 -0.86 -7.91 7.60
CA ARG A 349 0.02 -7.56 8.75
C ARG A 349 1.17 -6.62 8.41
N ARG A 350 1.69 -6.67 7.18
CA ARG A 350 2.74 -5.76 6.66
C ARG A 350 4.00 -5.70 7.55
N ARG A 351 4.42 -6.82 8.14
CA ARG A 351 5.62 -6.92 8.99
C ARG A 351 6.85 -6.24 8.39
N ARG A 352 7.07 -6.34 7.08
CA ARG A 352 8.18 -5.68 6.39
C ARG A 352 8.11 -4.15 6.47
N LEU A 353 6.92 -3.56 6.34
CA LEU A 353 6.73 -2.11 6.50
C LEU A 353 7.12 -1.69 7.92
N PHE A 354 6.60 -2.39 8.92
CA PHE A 354 6.89 -2.14 10.33
C PHE A 354 8.39 -2.27 10.66
N ARG A 355 9.10 -3.29 10.13
CA ARG A 355 10.57 -3.38 10.22
C ARG A 355 11.28 -2.18 9.61
N LEU A 356 10.83 -1.72 8.45
CA LEU A 356 11.41 -0.55 7.80
C LEU A 356 11.14 0.74 8.58
N LEU A 357 9.93 0.93 9.11
CA LEU A 357 9.58 2.04 9.98
C LEU A 357 10.44 2.04 11.25
N ALA A 358 10.55 0.89 11.92
CA ALA A 358 11.38 0.75 13.10
C ALA A 358 12.85 1.09 12.80
N GLY A 359 13.42 0.48 11.75
CA GLY A 359 14.84 0.62 11.42
C GLY A 359 15.23 1.95 10.77
N ARG A 360 14.32 2.63 10.08
CA ARG A 360 14.64 3.86 9.31
C ARG A 360 14.07 5.14 9.91
N VAL A 361 12.97 5.05 10.66
CA VAL A 361 12.28 6.18 11.27
C VAL A 361 12.46 6.15 12.79
N ALA A 362 11.93 5.11 13.46
CA ALA A 362 11.90 5.07 14.93
C ALA A 362 13.30 5.10 15.57
N ARG A 363 14.31 4.52 14.90
CA ARG A 363 15.72 4.63 15.31
C ARG A 363 16.27 6.06 15.36
N ARG A 364 15.61 7.02 14.70
CA ARG A 364 16.06 8.42 14.60
C ARG A 364 15.20 9.38 15.39
N ARG A 365 13.92 9.09 15.56
CA ARG A 365 12.98 9.91 16.32
C ARG A 365 11.77 9.06 16.73
N PRO A 366 10.97 9.50 17.72
CA PRO A 366 9.74 8.80 18.03
C PRO A 366 8.81 8.72 16.81
N LEU A 367 8.08 7.63 16.70
CA LEU A 367 7.05 7.43 15.69
C LEU A 367 5.72 7.14 16.40
N VAL A 368 4.70 7.96 16.14
CA VAL A 368 3.33 7.72 16.60
C VAL A 368 2.51 7.19 15.43
N LEU A 369 1.88 6.04 15.66
CA LEU A 369 1.04 5.31 14.73
C LEU A 369 -0.42 5.53 15.12
N VAL A 370 -1.23 6.09 14.22
CA VAL A 370 -2.65 6.39 14.45
C VAL A 370 -3.50 5.49 13.54
N PRO A 371 -4.17 4.46 14.06
CA PRO A 371 -5.01 3.60 13.22
C PRO A 371 -6.32 4.30 12.85
N ILE A 372 -6.69 4.21 11.57
CA ILE A 372 -7.95 4.71 11.02
C ILE A 372 -8.65 3.54 10.32
N ALA A 373 -9.73 3.05 10.91
CA ALA A 373 -10.43 1.86 10.45
C ALA A 373 -11.83 2.19 9.95
N HIS A 374 -12.34 1.39 9.01
CA HIS A 374 -13.75 1.41 8.66
C HIS A 374 -14.51 0.30 9.40
N SER A 375 -15.81 0.48 9.49
CA SER A 375 -16.78 -0.55 9.87
C SER A 375 -17.67 -0.81 8.67
N VAL A 376 -18.02 -2.08 8.43
CA VAL A 376 -18.94 -2.48 7.36
C VAL A 376 -20.40 -2.43 7.83
N ALA A 377 -20.67 -2.74 9.10
CA ALA A 377 -22.03 -2.84 9.64
C ALA A 377 -22.11 -2.35 11.10
N PRO A 378 -22.65 -1.14 11.37
CA PRO A 378 -23.04 -0.12 10.38
C PRO A 378 -21.81 0.47 9.67
N PRO A 379 -21.95 0.95 8.41
CA PRO A 379 -20.90 1.65 7.69
C PRO A 379 -20.37 2.85 8.47
N GLY A 380 -19.06 2.91 8.71
CA GLY A 380 -18.48 3.94 9.56
C GLY A 380 -16.97 4.09 9.42
N VAL A 381 -16.45 5.18 10.00
CA VAL A 381 -15.02 5.45 10.10
C VAL A 381 -14.67 5.77 11.56
N ALA A 382 -13.66 5.09 12.08
CA ALA A 382 -13.21 5.23 13.46
C ALA A 382 -11.71 5.49 13.53
N VAL A 383 -11.30 6.28 14.53
CA VAL A 383 -9.90 6.40 14.94
C VAL A 383 -9.67 5.43 16.08
N GLY A 384 -8.75 4.50 15.90
CA GLY A 384 -8.36 3.53 16.92
C GLY A 384 -7.30 4.08 17.87
N GLU A 385 -6.90 3.25 18.83
CA GLU A 385 -5.92 3.67 19.83
C GLU A 385 -4.52 3.81 19.23
N ALA A 386 -3.90 4.98 19.44
CA ALA A 386 -2.57 5.26 18.93
C ALA A 386 -1.47 4.54 19.73
N TRP A 387 -0.36 4.30 19.04
CA TRP A 387 0.84 3.68 19.59
C TRP A 387 2.06 4.53 19.30
N SER A 388 3.02 4.57 20.21
CA SER A 388 4.33 5.19 19.96
C SER A 388 5.44 4.17 19.98
N TRP A 389 6.46 4.42 19.17
CA TRP A 389 7.70 3.67 19.07
C TRP A 389 8.89 4.57 19.33
N GLU A 390 9.72 4.15 20.28
CA GLU A 390 10.95 4.81 20.67
C GLU A 390 12.05 3.77 20.87
N TYR A 391 13.30 4.14 20.61
CA TYR A 391 14.45 3.32 20.99
C TYR A 391 15.01 3.84 22.32
N ASP A 392 15.23 2.94 23.27
CA ASP A 392 15.93 3.29 24.51
C ASP A 392 17.45 3.44 24.28
N ALA A 393 18.18 3.80 25.34
CA ALA A 393 19.64 3.93 25.30
C ALA A 393 20.35 2.61 24.90
N ASN A 394 19.73 1.46 25.17
CA ASN A 394 20.24 0.12 24.84
C ASN A 394 19.81 -0.34 23.44
N ARG A 395 19.23 0.54 22.62
CA ARG A 395 18.72 0.25 21.28
C ARG A 395 17.62 -0.83 21.26
N ARG A 396 16.85 -0.95 22.34
CA ARG A 396 15.64 -1.76 22.39
C ARG A 396 14.44 -0.93 21.95
N LEU A 397 13.57 -1.53 21.14
CA LEU A 397 12.36 -0.87 20.66
C LEU A 397 11.28 -0.97 21.74
N LEU A 398 10.86 0.18 22.26
CA LEU A 398 9.78 0.31 23.23
C LEU A 398 8.51 0.74 22.50
N ALA A 399 7.41 0.07 22.80
CA ALA A 399 6.07 0.44 22.36
C ALA A 399 5.22 0.91 23.56
N ARG A 400 4.51 2.02 23.39
CA ARG A 400 3.61 2.59 24.40
C ARG A 400 2.25 2.87 23.79
N ARG A 401 1.18 2.74 24.59
CA ARG A 401 -0.21 2.97 24.19
C ARG A 401 -0.66 4.38 24.56
N ALA A 402 -1.61 4.93 23.82
CA ALA A 402 -2.18 6.24 24.10
C ALA A 402 -2.85 6.32 25.47
N GLY A 403 -3.56 5.27 25.91
CA GLY A 403 -4.18 5.22 27.24
C GLY A 403 -3.22 4.87 28.39
N ALA A 404 -1.98 4.51 28.08
CA ALA A 404 -0.96 4.15 29.06
C ALA A 404 0.44 4.59 28.58
N PRO A 405 0.67 5.91 28.44
CA PRO A 405 1.90 6.44 27.84
C PRO A 405 3.15 6.11 28.67
N ASP A 406 3.00 5.81 29.96
CA ASP A 406 4.10 5.47 30.86
C ASP A 406 4.42 3.96 30.92
N ASP A 407 3.50 3.10 30.45
CA ASP A 407 3.73 1.65 30.30
C ASP A 407 4.51 1.34 29.01
N ALA A 408 5.84 1.32 29.09
CA ALA A 408 6.70 0.89 27.99
C ALA A 408 6.84 -0.62 27.98
N ARG A 409 6.52 -1.22 26.84
CA ARG A 409 6.76 -2.63 26.59
C ARG A 409 7.80 -2.80 25.51
N GLU A 410 8.85 -3.54 25.82
CA GLU A 410 9.79 -3.99 24.81
C GLU A 410 9.05 -4.84 23.77
N THR A 411 9.35 -4.61 22.49
CA THR A 411 8.69 -5.34 21.40
C THR A 411 9.63 -5.52 20.21
N THR A 412 9.25 -6.41 19.30
CA THR A 412 9.86 -6.49 17.98
C THR A 412 8.91 -5.90 16.92
N PRO A 413 9.41 -5.36 15.80
CA PRO A 413 8.55 -4.83 14.76
C PRO A 413 7.56 -5.87 14.20
N ASP A 414 7.96 -7.14 14.14
CA ASP A 414 7.13 -8.22 13.59
C ASP A 414 6.01 -8.62 14.58
N ALA A 415 6.32 -8.72 15.87
CA ALA A 415 5.31 -9.01 16.90
C ALA A 415 4.31 -7.84 17.04
N PHE A 416 4.81 -6.61 17.01
CA PHE A 416 3.96 -5.43 17.03
C PHE A 416 3.05 -5.34 15.80
N ALA A 417 3.56 -5.62 14.59
CA ALA A 417 2.76 -5.59 13.37
C ALA A 417 1.54 -6.53 13.45
N VAL A 418 1.74 -7.74 13.99
CA VAL A 418 0.66 -8.71 14.20
C VAL A 418 -0.39 -8.14 15.16
N ARG A 419 0.05 -7.71 16.36
CA ARG A 419 -0.83 -7.15 17.38
C ARG A 419 -1.58 -5.91 16.90
N PHE A 420 -0.86 -4.96 16.31
CA PHE A 420 -1.42 -3.69 15.85
C PHE A 420 -2.54 -3.93 14.84
N VAL A 421 -2.35 -4.84 13.89
CA VAL A 421 -3.38 -5.10 12.87
C VAL A 421 -4.56 -5.87 13.45
N GLU A 422 -4.34 -6.84 14.36
CA GLU A 422 -5.43 -7.60 15.01
C GLU A 422 -6.28 -6.77 15.96
N GLU A 423 -5.66 -5.80 16.63
CA GLU A 423 -6.37 -4.89 17.54
C GLU A 423 -7.16 -3.80 16.79
N ASN A 424 -6.65 -3.33 15.64
CA ASN A 424 -7.17 -2.11 14.99
C ASN A 424 -7.89 -2.31 13.66
N PHE A 425 -7.74 -3.46 12.98
CA PHE A 425 -8.37 -3.71 11.67
C PHE A 425 -9.01 -5.10 11.66
N ARG A 426 -10.32 -5.14 11.94
CA ARG A 426 -11.12 -6.35 12.06
C ARG A 426 -12.04 -6.52 10.88
#